data_AF-A0A7S4N1S5-F1
#
_entry.id   AF-A0A7S4N1S5-F1
#
_cell.length_a   1.000
_cell.length_b   1.000
_cell.length_c   1.000
_cell.angle_alpha   90.00
_cell.angle_beta   90.00
_cell.angle_gamma   90.00
#
_symmetry.space_group_name_H-M   'P 1'
#
loop_
_entity.id
_entity.type
_entity.pdbx_description
1 polymer ?
#
loop_
_entity_poly.entity_id
_entity_poly.type
_entity_poly.pdbx_seq_one_letter_code
_entity_poly.pdbx_strand_id
1 'polypeptide(L)'
;AGKPFASPPSYGTAFKDLGGGEEGKAACEALASLLEGEAIEKLLSTFLLPLPEQTDEASRIHTSLNINTETGRLSSQRPNLQNQPALEKDVYRMRKAFSAPPGRKLIIVDYGQLELRIMAQMTGCRSMLDAFEQGGDFHSRTAIDMYRYIAEAVERKEVLLEWNSHDGAPPAPMLKDKFASERRKA
;
A
#
# COMPACT_ATOMS: atom_id res chain seq x y z
N ALA A 1 -14.00 13.32 6.56
CA ALA A 1 -13.06 14.41 6.89
C ALA A 1 -12.29 14.95 5.68
N GLY A 2 -11.79 14.10 4.76
CA GLY A 2 -10.81 14.55 3.76
C GLY A 2 -9.39 14.46 4.33
N LYS A 3 -8.51 15.37 3.93
CA LYS A 3 -7.15 15.57 4.47
C LYS A 3 -7.02 17.02 4.99
N PRO A 4 -7.58 17.33 6.18
CA PRO A 4 -7.57 18.69 6.71
C PRO A 4 -6.15 19.21 7.03
N PHE A 5 -5.22 18.31 7.39
CA PHE A 5 -3.83 18.65 7.70
C PHE A 5 -2.88 18.65 6.49
N ALA A 6 -3.40 18.46 5.26
CA ALA A 6 -2.57 18.55 4.05
C ALA A 6 -2.21 20.00 3.71
N SER A 7 -1.23 20.20 2.84
CA SER A 7 -0.84 21.51 2.30
C SER A 7 -0.99 21.53 0.78
N PRO A 8 -2.02 22.21 0.21
CA PRO A 8 -3.12 22.89 0.91
C PRO A 8 -4.12 21.89 1.54
N PRO A 9 -4.90 22.32 2.57
CA PRO A 9 -5.95 21.50 3.17
C PRO A 9 -6.99 21.06 2.14
N SER A 10 -7.43 19.81 2.23
CA SER A 10 -8.48 19.25 1.37
C SER A 10 -9.61 18.69 2.22
N TYR A 11 -10.71 19.42 2.36
CA TYR A 11 -11.83 18.95 3.18
C TYR A 11 -12.80 18.06 2.39
N GLY A 12 -13.35 17.04 3.07
CA GLY A 12 -14.29 16.07 2.50
C GLY A 12 -15.75 16.51 2.59
N THR A 13 -16.68 15.58 2.35
CA THR A 13 -18.14 15.83 2.41
C THR A 13 -18.60 16.41 3.75
N ALA A 14 -18.04 15.90 4.84
CA ALA A 14 -18.30 16.35 6.21
C ALA A 14 -18.14 17.87 6.42
N PHE A 15 -17.33 18.56 5.60
CA PHE A 15 -17.20 20.01 5.68
C PHE A 15 -18.52 20.73 5.44
N LYS A 16 -19.25 20.32 4.38
CA LYS A 16 -20.53 20.94 4.02
C LYS A 16 -21.64 20.48 4.95
N ASP A 17 -21.62 19.21 5.33
CA ASP A 17 -22.66 18.59 6.15
C ASP A 17 -22.65 19.12 7.60
N LEU A 18 -21.50 19.64 8.06
CA LEU A 18 -21.29 20.15 9.43
C LEU A 18 -21.11 21.67 9.46
N GLY A 19 -21.91 22.39 8.68
CA GLY A 19 -22.04 23.86 8.76
C GLY A 19 -21.09 24.67 7.88
N GLY A 20 -20.06 24.07 7.31
CA GLY A 20 -19.07 24.78 6.47
C GLY A 20 -18.32 25.87 7.24
N GLY A 21 -17.65 26.78 6.51
CA GLY A 21 -16.89 27.86 7.15
C GLY A 21 -15.85 27.35 8.15
N GLU A 22 -15.76 27.98 9.32
CA GLU A 22 -14.87 27.55 10.39
C GLU A 22 -15.38 26.30 11.12
N GLU A 23 -16.69 26.14 11.29
CA GLU A 23 -17.30 24.97 11.95
C GLU A 23 -17.02 23.68 11.17
N GLY A 24 -17.20 23.71 9.85
CA GLY A 24 -16.91 22.59 8.97
C GLY A 24 -15.41 22.25 8.91
N LYS A 25 -14.51 23.24 9.04
CA LYS A 25 -13.06 22.97 9.16
C LYS A 25 -12.75 22.28 10.47
N ALA A 26 -13.19 22.86 11.59
CA ALA A 26 -12.98 22.32 12.93
C ALA A 26 -13.54 20.90 13.05
N ALA A 27 -14.72 20.65 12.49
CA ALA A 27 -15.32 19.32 12.46
C ALA A 27 -14.50 18.32 11.62
N CYS A 28 -14.02 18.73 10.45
CA CYS A 28 -13.15 17.88 9.63
C CYS A 28 -11.84 17.54 10.34
N GLU A 29 -11.23 18.51 11.02
CA GLU A 29 -10.00 18.34 11.81
C GLU A 29 -10.23 17.39 12.99
N ALA A 30 -11.29 17.62 13.77
CA ALA A 30 -11.66 16.75 14.89
C ALA A 30 -11.90 15.30 14.44
N LEU A 31 -12.66 15.10 13.36
CA LEU A 31 -12.90 13.77 12.79
C LEU A 31 -11.61 13.11 12.28
N ALA A 32 -10.72 13.87 11.64
CA ALA A 32 -9.45 13.33 11.18
C ALA A 32 -8.57 12.89 12.36
N SER A 33 -8.46 13.71 13.41
CA SER A 33 -7.71 13.37 14.63
C SER A 33 -8.30 12.17 15.35
N LEU A 34 -9.64 12.04 15.40
CA LEU A 34 -10.30 10.88 15.99
C LEU A 34 -9.97 9.60 15.23
N LEU A 35 -10.11 9.60 13.91
CA LEU A 35 -9.80 8.45 13.06
C LEU A 35 -8.32 8.05 13.15
N GLU A 36 -7.43 9.03 13.28
CA GLU A 36 -6.02 8.78 13.52
C GLU A 36 -5.81 8.11 14.89
N GLY A 37 -6.42 8.66 15.95
CA GLY A 37 -6.39 8.05 17.29
C GLY A 37 -6.87 6.59 17.31
N GLU A 38 -8.01 6.31 16.70
CA GLU A 38 -8.57 4.94 16.58
C GLU A 38 -7.64 4.00 15.80
N ALA A 39 -7.01 4.49 14.72
CA ALA A 39 -6.07 3.69 13.95
C ALA A 39 -4.82 3.33 14.78
N ILE A 40 -4.32 4.28 15.58
CA ILE A 40 -3.19 4.07 16.49
C ILE A 40 -3.57 3.07 17.59
N GLU A 41 -4.70 3.28 18.24
CA GLU A 41 -5.19 2.40 19.30
C GLU A 41 -5.38 0.98 18.79
N LYS A 42 -5.95 0.81 17.59
CA LYS A 42 -6.09 -0.50 16.94
C LYS A 42 -4.75 -1.16 16.71
N LEU A 43 -3.74 -0.43 16.21
CA LEU A 43 -2.40 -0.98 16.00
C LEU A 43 -1.75 -1.40 17.33
N LEU A 44 -1.89 -0.57 18.37
CA LEU A 44 -1.35 -0.84 19.70
C LEU A 44 -1.99 -2.09 20.32
N SER A 45 -3.31 -2.09 20.41
CA SER A 45 -4.09 -3.15 21.07
C SER A 45 -4.09 -4.46 20.30
N THR A 46 -4.04 -4.43 18.97
CA THR A 46 -4.06 -5.65 18.16
C THR A 46 -2.69 -6.30 18.05
N PHE A 47 -1.61 -5.51 18.05
CA PHE A 47 -0.28 -6.01 17.72
C PHE A 47 0.80 -5.63 18.74
N LEU A 48 1.02 -4.35 19.04
CA LEU A 48 2.21 -3.97 19.83
C LEU A 48 2.16 -4.50 21.27
N LEU A 49 0.98 -4.48 21.90
CA LEU A 49 0.82 -4.93 23.28
C LEU A 49 0.74 -6.47 23.41
N PRO A 50 -0.04 -7.21 22.59
CA PRO A 50 -0.18 -8.65 22.78
C PRO A 50 1.00 -9.47 22.29
N LEU A 51 1.73 -8.99 21.27
CA LEU A 51 2.74 -9.80 20.59
C LEU A 51 3.93 -10.19 21.49
N PRO A 52 4.48 -9.30 22.35
CA PRO A 52 5.49 -9.68 23.33
C PRO A 52 5.02 -10.72 24.36
N GLU A 53 3.74 -10.72 24.72
CA GLU A 53 3.18 -11.71 25.66
C GLU A 53 3.08 -13.12 25.05
N GLN A 54 3.22 -13.22 23.71
CA GLN A 54 3.13 -14.47 22.95
C GLN A 54 4.49 -14.97 22.48
N THR A 55 5.57 -14.42 23.02
CA THR A 55 6.93 -14.91 22.75
C THR A 55 7.31 -16.05 23.69
N ASP A 56 8.14 -16.96 23.21
CA ASP A 56 8.88 -17.88 24.07
C ASP A 56 10.03 -17.19 24.82
N GLU A 57 10.76 -17.97 25.65
CA GLU A 57 11.94 -17.51 26.40
C GLU A 57 13.07 -16.97 25.49
N ALA A 58 13.08 -17.34 24.21
CA ALA A 58 14.05 -16.88 23.22
C ALA A 58 13.52 -15.70 22.37
N SER A 59 12.44 -15.05 22.80
CA SER A 59 11.77 -13.94 22.10
C SER A 59 11.29 -14.31 20.70
N ARG A 60 10.83 -15.56 20.51
CA ARG A 60 10.26 -16.03 19.24
C ARG A 60 8.76 -16.21 19.33
N ILE A 61 8.09 -15.89 18.22
CA ILE A 61 6.65 -16.03 18.08
C ILE A 61 6.35 -17.25 17.22
N HIS A 62 5.48 -18.13 17.71
CA HIS A 62 5.11 -19.37 17.05
C HIS A 62 3.66 -19.28 16.56
N THR A 63 3.44 -18.96 15.28
CA THR A 63 2.10 -18.94 14.68
C THR A 63 1.68 -20.33 14.21
N SER A 64 0.39 -20.62 14.25
CA SER A 64 -0.20 -21.80 13.62
C SER A 64 -0.74 -21.44 12.24
N LEU A 65 -0.32 -22.19 11.21
CA LEU A 65 -0.84 -22.04 9.85
C LEU A 65 -2.00 -23.02 9.60
N ASN A 66 -3.14 -22.48 9.19
CA ASN A 66 -4.24 -23.27 8.67
C ASN A 66 -4.15 -23.32 7.14
N ILE A 67 -4.07 -24.55 6.62
CA ILE A 67 -3.97 -24.86 5.19
C ILE A 67 -5.33 -25.10 4.55
N ASN A 68 -6.37 -25.36 5.35
CA ASN A 68 -7.70 -25.73 4.87
C ASN A 68 -8.62 -24.50 4.88
N THR A 69 -8.36 -23.55 3.98
CA THR A 69 -9.24 -22.39 3.77
C THR A 69 -9.99 -22.54 2.46
N GLU A 70 -11.22 -22.02 2.42
CA GLU A 70 -12.08 -22.09 1.22
C GLU A 70 -11.45 -21.42 0.00
N THR A 71 -10.68 -20.34 0.22
CA THR A 71 -9.96 -19.63 -0.85
C THR A 71 -8.71 -20.35 -1.35
N GLY A 72 -8.25 -21.39 -0.64
CA GLY A 72 -6.97 -22.05 -0.88
C GLY A 72 -5.74 -21.27 -0.37
N ARG A 73 -5.90 -20.05 0.18
CA ARG A 73 -4.80 -19.30 0.82
C ARG A 73 -4.48 -19.89 2.20
N LEU A 74 -3.24 -19.75 2.65
CA LEU A 74 -2.90 -20.04 4.05
C LEU A 74 -3.56 -18.99 4.95
N SER A 75 -4.00 -19.36 6.15
CA SER A 75 -4.35 -18.41 7.20
C SER A 75 -3.52 -18.63 8.46
N SER A 76 -3.20 -17.56 9.19
CA SER A 76 -2.39 -17.62 10.42
C SER A 76 -3.22 -17.32 11.66
N GLN A 77 -3.02 -18.11 12.72
CA GLN A 77 -3.70 -17.92 14.00
C GLN A 77 -2.79 -18.25 15.18
N ARG A 78 -3.08 -17.65 16.34
CA ARG A 78 -2.38 -17.86 17.61
C ARG A 78 -0.84 -17.65 17.54
N PRO A 79 -0.33 -16.43 17.28
CA PRO A 79 -1.00 -15.21 16.82
C PRO A 79 -1.30 -15.21 15.32
N ASN A 80 -2.18 -14.29 14.88
CA ASN A 80 -2.32 -13.98 13.46
C ASN A 80 -1.21 -13.01 13.02
N LEU A 81 -0.28 -13.52 12.20
CA LEU A 81 0.86 -12.76 11.66
C LEU A 81 0.60 -12.20 10.26
N GLN A 82 -0.57 -12.45 9.66
CA GLN A 82 -0.94 -11.96 8.33
C GLN A 82 -1.56 -10.56 8.36
N ASN A 83 -2.27 -10.20 9.43
CA ASN A 83 -3.00 -8.93 9.50
C ASN A 83 -2.12 -7.70 9.76
N GLN A 84 -0.79 -7.81 9.59
CA GLN A 84 0.12 -6.70 9.83
C GLN A 84 -0.18 -5.53 8.87
N PRO A 85 0.00 -4.27 9.32
CA PRO A 85 -0.15 -3.12 8.44
C PRO A 85 0.71 -3.27 7.19
N ALA A 86 0.16 -2.88 6.03
CA ALA A 86 0.94 -2.79 4.80
C ALA A 86 2.13 -1.83 4.99
N LEU A 87 3.20 -1.99 4.22
CA LEU A 87 4.45 -1.23 4.40
C LEU A 87 4.21 0.28 4.42
N GLU A 88 3.32 0.78 3.55
CA GLU A 88 2.97 2.19 3.41
C GLU A 88 2.13 2.71 4.59
N LYS A 89 1.49 1.81 5.33
CA LYS A 89 0.62 2.10 6.48
C LYS A 89 1.28 1.77 7.81
N ASP A 90 2.49 1.22 7.80
CA ASP A 90 3.25 0.86 9.00
C ASP A 90 4.00 2.07 9.58
N VAL A 91 3.24 3.09 10.00
CA VAL A 91 3.76 4.37 10.52
C VAL A 91 4.69 4.15 11.72
N TYR A 92 4.38 3.17 12.57
CA TYR A 92 5.15 2.82 13.77
C TYR A 92 6.26 1.81 13.52
N ARG A 93 6.48 1.40 12.26
CA ARG A 93 7.54 0.46 11.87
C ARG A 93 7.46 -0.86 12.65
N MET A 94 6.25 -1.33 12.93
CA MET A 94 5.97 -2.56 13.65
C MET A 94 6.67 -3.76 13.04
N ARG A 95 6.78 -3.81 11.71
CA ARG A 95 7.47 -4.89 11.00
C ARG A 95 8.95 -5.00 11.38
N LYS A 96 9.57 -3.93 11.88
CA LYS A 96 10.96 -3.95 12.39
C LYS A 96 11.13 -4.72 13.69
N ALA A 97 10.04 -5.00 14.42
CA ALA A 97 10.09 -5.87 15.59
C ALA A 97 10.45 -7.33 15.21
N PHE A 98 10.20 -7.74 13.95
CA PHE A 98 10.61 -9.02 13.44
C PHE A 98 12.02 -8.95 12.85
N SER A 99 13.00 -9.46 13.60
CA SER A 99 14.40 -9.47 13.18
C SER A 99 14.96 -10.88 13.04
N ALA A 100 15.88 -11.07 12.10
CA ALA A 100 16.69 -12.28 12.07
C ALA A 100 17.63 -12.35 13.29
N PRO A 101 17.95 -13.55 13.79
CA PRO A 101 18.98 -13.71 14.81
C PRO A 101 20.37 -13.32 14.27
N PRO A 102 21.35 -13.07 15.16
CA PRO A 102 22.72 -12.75 14.76
C PRO A 102 23.29 -13.73 13.74
N GLY A 103 24.00 -13.20 12.74
CA GLY A 103 24.59 -13.99 11.64
C GLY A 103 23.59 -14.45 10.56
N ARG A 104 22.31 -14.07 10.65
CA ARG A 104 21.29 -14.38 9.64
C ARG A 104 20.63 -13.11 9.08
N LYS A 105 19.97 -13.25 7.94
CA LYS A 105 19.16 -12.20 7.30
C LYS A 105 17.77 -12.75 6.96
N LEU A 106 16.76 -11.88 7.02
CA LEU A 106 15.44 -12.17 6.47
C LEU A 106 15.44 -11.80 4.99
N ILE A 107 14.96 -12.71 4.14
CA ILE A 107 14.76 -12.47 2.72
C ILE A 107 13.25 -12.45 2.49
N ILE A 108 12.77 -11.38 1.88
CA ILE A 108 11.36 -11.20 1.52
C ILE A 108 11.25 -11.43 0.03
N VAL A 109 10.36 -12.34 -0.37
CA VAL A 109 10.05 -12.62 -1.77
C VAL A 109 8.53 -12.52 -1.90
N ASP A 110 8.07 -11.58 -2.71
CA ASP A 110 6.66 -11.38 -2.99
C ASP A 110 6.41 -11.54 -4.49
N TYR A 111 5.25 -12.07 -4.84
CA TYR A 111 4.88 -12.20 -6.25
C TYR A 111 4.38 -10.87 -6.79
N GLY A 112 5.11 -10.32 -7.77
CA GLY A 112 4.67 -9.14 -8.50
C GLY A 112 3.38 -9.39 -9.28
N GLN A 113 2.25 -8.88 -8.75
CA GLN A 113 0.94 -8.87 -9.40
C GLN A 113 0.46 -10.27 -9.85
N LEU A 114 0.66 -11.30 -9.02
CA LEU A 114 0.33 -12.70 -9.36
C LEU A 114 -1.09 -12.89 -9.89
N GLU A 115 -2.08 -12.29 -9.20
CA GLU A 115 -3.49 -12.47 -9.53
C GLU A 115 -3.83 -11.92 -10.92
N LEU A 116 -3.26 -10.77 -11.28
CA LEU A 116 -3.43 -10.16 -12.60
C LEU A 116 -2.70 -10.96 -13.68
N ARG A 117 -1.56 -11.57 -13.37
CA ARG A 117 -0.86 -12.48 -14.31
C ARG A 117 -1.68 -13.74 -14.59
N ILE A 118 -2.26 -14.33 -13.54
CA ILE A 118 -3.17 -15.47 -13.69
C ILE A 118 -4.38 -15.07 -14.54
N MET A 119 -4.98 -13.91 -14.26
CA MET A 119 -6.11 -13.40 -15.04
C MET A 119 -5.75 -13.17 -16.52
N ALA A 120 -4.60 -12.55 -16.82
CA ALA A 120 -4.14 -12.34 -18.19
C ALA A 120 -4.00 -13.68 -18.95
N GLN A 121 -3.43 -14.68 -18.29
CA GLN A 121 -3.26 -16.02 -18.86
C GLN A 121 -4.60 -16.74 -19.08
N MET A 122 -5.50 -16.68 -18.09
CA MET A 122 -6.81 -17.35 -18.16
C MET A 122 -7.74 -16.73 -19.21
N THR A 123 -7.70 -15.41 -19.35
CA THR A 123 -8.55 -14.67 -20.30
C THR A 123 -7.95 -14.60 -21.70
N GLY A 124 -6.63 -14.79 -21.84
CA GLY A 124 -5.92 -14.55 -23.11
C GLY A 124 -5.94 -13.08 -23.52
N CYS A 125 -6.15 -12.15 -22.58
CA CYS A 125 -6.25 -10.73 -22.90
C CYS A 125 -4.92 -10.17 -23.43
N ARG A 126 -4.88 -9.86 -24.72
CA ARG A 126 -3.64 -9.47 -25.41
C ARG A 126 -3.01 -8.21 -24.80
N SER A 127 -3.80 -7.20 -24.47
CA SER A 127 -3.28 -5.98 -23.85
C SER A 127 -2.66 -6.24 -22.47
N MET A 128 -3.25 -7.11 -21.64
CA MET A 128 -2.66 -7.49 -20.35
C MET A 128 -1.38 -8.29 -20.52
N LEU A 129 -1.35 -9.24 -21.45
CA LEU A 129 -0.17 -10.04 -21.76
C LEU A 129 0.97 -9.15 -22.23
N ASP A 130 0.71 -8.28 -23.21
CA ASP A 130 1.70 -7.33 -23.74
C ASP A 130 2.21 -6.38 -22.65
N ALA A 131 1.33 -5.87 -21.78
CA ALA A 131 1.72 -5.03 -20.65
C ALA A 131 2.66 -5.77 -19.66
N PHE A 132 2.42 -7.06 -19.38
CA PHE A 132 3.32 -7.85 -18.55
C PHE A 132 4.63 -8.22 -19.25
N GLU A 133 4.61 -8.52 -20.56
CA GLU A 133 5.80 -8.85 -21.36
C GLU A 133 6.76 -7.67 -21.46
N GLN A 134 6.23 -6.45 -21.56
CA GLN A 134 7.05 -5.24 -21.60
C GLN A 134 7.73 -4.92 -20.25
N GLY A 135 7.36 -5.60 -19.15
CA GLY A 135 7.98 -5.43 -17.83
C GLY A 135 7.56 -4.15 -17.09
N GLY A 136 8.18 -3.84 -15.96
CA GLY A 136 7.86 -2.63 -15.20
C GLY A 136 6.51 -2.61 -14.51
N ASP A 137 6.06 -1.41 -14.13
CA ASP A 137 4.86 -1.25 -13.34
C ASP A 137 3.59 -1.40 -14.20
N PHE A 138 2.88 -2.51 -14.01
CA PHE A 138 1.69 -2.90 -14.78
C PHE A 138 0.63 -1.79 -14.84
N HIS A 139 0.23 -1.22 -13.70
CA HIS A 139 -0.81 -0.18 -13.68
C HIS A 139 -0.37 1.10 -14.41
N SER A 140 0.92 1.43 -14.40
CA SER A 140 1.42 2.57 -15.17
C SER A 140 1.29 2.32 -16.68
N ARG A 141 1.51 1.09 -17.15
CA ARG A 141 1.28 0.73 -18.56
C ARG A 141 -0.19 0.79 -18.93
N THR A 142 -1.05 0.20 -18.10
CA THR A 142 -2.50 0.28 -18.33
C THR A 142 -2.99 1.73 -18.35
N ALA A 143 -2.43 2.60 -17.50
CA ALA A 143 -2.76 4.03 -17.51
C ALA A 143 -2.30 4.75 -18.79
N ILE A 144 -1.15 4.38 -19.37
CA ILE A 144 -0.70 4.91 -20.68
C ILE A 144 -1.71 4.54 -21.77
N ASP A 145 -2.16 3.28 -21.79
CA ASP A 145 -3.11 2.78 -22.79
C ASP A 145 -4.50 3.40 -22.64
N MET A 146 -4.93 3.69 -21.41
CA MET A 146 -6.24 4.28 -21.11
C MET A 146 -6.29 5.79 -21.33
N TYR A 147 -5.19 6.51 -21.10
CA TYR A 147 -5.19 7.97 -21.04
C TYR A 147 -4.15 8.57 -21.98
N ARG A 148 -4.62 9.12 -23.10
CA ARG A 148 -3.77 9.75 -24.12
C ARG A 148 -2.82 10.82 -23.58
N TYR A 149 -3.26 11.64 -22.63
CA TYR A 149 -2.40 12.69 -22.05
C TYR A 149 -1.25 12.12 -21.20
N ILE A 150 -1.40 10.90 -20.66
CA ILE A 150 -0.31 10.20 -19.96
C ILE A 150 0.70 9.69 -20.98
N ALA A 151 0.24 9.07 -22.07
CA ALA A 151 1.10 8.64 -23.16
C ALA A 151 1.94 9.80 -23.72
N GLU A 152 1.31 10.93 -24.02
CA GLU A 152 2.01 12.14 -24.49
C GLU A 152 3.02 12.69 -23.46
N ALA A 153 2.71 12.62 -22.16
CA ALA A 153 3.64 13.05 -21.11
C ALA A 153 4.88 12.15 -21.01
N VAL A 154 4.73 10.84 -21.23
CA VAL A 154 5.85 9.89 -21.30
C VAL A 154 6.70 10.15 -22.55
N GLU A 155 6.07 10.34 -23.71
CA GLU A 155 6.77 10.65 -24.97
C GLU A 155 7.59 11.94 -24.88
N ARG A 156 7.05 12.98 -24.22
CA ARG A 156 7.74 14.25 -23.96
C ARG A 156 8.79 14.16 -22.84
N LYS A 157 8.94 12.99 -22.21
CA LYS A 157 9.83 12.75 -21.05
C LYS A 157 9.53 13.67 -19.86
N GLU A 158 8.28 14.12 -19.73
CA GLU A 158 7.81 14.87 -18.55
C GLU A 158 7.61 13.94 -17.34
N VAL A 159 7.42 12.65 -17.59
CA VAL A 159 7.38 11.59 -16.58
C VAL A 159 8.15 10.36 -17.04
N LEU A 160 8.63 9.58 -16.08
CA LEU A 160 9.32 8.31 -16.32
C LEU A 160 8.42 7.12 -15.95
N LEU A 161 8.33 6.15 -16.85
CA LEU A 161 7.65 4.88 -16.56
C LEU A 161 8.47 4.03 -15.57
N GLU A 162 9.78 3.97 -15.79
CA GLU A 162 10.73 3.23 -14.98
C GLU A 162 11.99 4.05 -14.73
N TRP A 163 12.64 3.80 -13.58
CA TRP A 163 13.91 4.41 -13.21
C TRP A 163 14.66 3.46 -12.29
N ASN A 164 15.93 3.26 -12.57
CA ASN A 164 16.79 2.45 -11.72
C ASN A 164 17.33 3.32 -10.57
N SER A 165 16.94 2.99 -9.35
CA SER A 165 17.33 3.75 -8.15
C SER A 165 18.84 3.71 -7.88
N HIS A 166 19.58 2.77 -8.46
CA HIS A 166 21.04 2.77 -8.39
C HIS A 166 21.68 3.96 -9.12
N ASP A 167 20.99 4.54 -10.10
CA ASP A 167 21.47 5.66 -10.90
C ASP A 167 21.19 7.03 -10.25
N GLY A 168 20.71 7.03 -8.99
CA GLY A 168 20.43 8.23 -8.21
C GLY A 168 18.98 8.70 -8.32
N ALA A 169 18.75 9.99 -8.08
CA ALA A 169 17.42 10.58 -8.16
C ALA A 169 16.94 10.66 -9.62
N PRO A 170 15.65 10.37 -9.90
CA PRO A 170 15.15 10.39 -11.25
C PRO A 170 15.16 11.82 -11.83
N PRO A 171 15.54 12.00 -13.11
CA PRO A 171 15.61 13.32 -13.75
C PRO A 171 14.24 13.94 -14.02
N ALA A 172 13.17 13.15 -13.94
CA ALA A 172 11.78 13.60 -14.02
C ALA A 172 10.91 12.78 -13.06
N PRO A 173 9.73 13.28 -12.66
CA PRO A 173 8.83 12.55 -11.78
C PRO A 173 8.45 11.18 -12.36
N MET A 174 8.28 10.17 -11.51
CA MET A 174 7.76 8.90 -11.98
C MET A 174 6.27 9.04 -12.33
N LEU A 175 5.84 8.32 -13.36
CA LEU A 175 4.43 8.24 -13.77
C LEU A 175 3.55 7.81 -12.60
N LYS A 176 3.98 6.79 -11.85
CA LYS A 176 3.28 6.29 -10.66
C LYS A 176 3.04 7.34 -9.57
N ASP A 177 3.87 8.37 -9.52
CA ASP A 177 3.79 9.44 -8.52
C ASP A 177 2.94 10.61 -9.06
N LYS A 178 3.17 11.06 -10.30
CA LYS A 178 2.43 12.18 -10.90
C LYS A 178 0.98 11.83 -11.24
N PHE A 179 0.73 10.61 -11.73
CA PHE A 179 -0.59 10.12 -12.17
C PHE A 179 -1.13 9.02 -11.27
N ALA A 180 -0.90 9.14 -9.95
CA ALA A 180 -1.28 8.14 -8.96
C ALA A 180 -2.80 7.89 -8.86
N SER A 181 -3.63 8.84 -9.32
CA SER A 181 -5.09 8.73 -9.34
C SER A 181 -5.54 7.86 -10.52
N GLU A 182 -5.01 8.13 -11.71
CA GLU A 182 -5.27 7.44 -12.96
C GLU A 182 -4.77 6.01 -12.89
N ARG A 183 -3.56 5.82 -12.37
CA ARG A 183 -2.98 4.50 -12.10
C ARG A 183 -3.84 3.64 -11.17
N ARG A 184 -4.58 4.25 -10.23
CA ARG A 184 -5.49 3.52 -9.33
C ARG A 184 -6.80 3.12 -10.01
N LYS A 185 -7.16 3.77 -11.12
CA LYS A 185 -8.35 3.45 -11.93
C LYS A 185 -8.05 2.46 -13.06
N ALA A 186 -6.77 2.27 -13.36
CA ALA A 186 -6.23 1.35 -14.36
C ALA A 186 -5.95 -0.02 -13.73
#